data_AF-A0A3E0E6R6-F1
#
_entry.id   AF-A0A3E0E6R6-F1
#
_cell.length_a   1.000
_cell.length_b   1.000
_cell.length_c   1.000
_cell.angle_alpha   90.00
_cell.angle_beta   90.00
_cell.angle_gamma   90.00
#
_symmetry.space_group_name_H-M   'P 1'
#
loop_
_entity.id
_entity.type
_entity.pdbx_description
1 polymer ?
#
loop_
_entity_poly.entity_id
_entity_poly.type
_entity_poly.pdbx_seq_one_letter_code
_entity_poly.pdbx_strand_id
1 'polypeptide(L)' 'MNEKKINQFISHQLVKAREDLGYTQMKVQQDKIINQSNLSKIENGVKNIAAAKLFVLANYYKKPIEYFFENGK' A
#
# COMPACT_ATOMS: atom_id res chain seq x y z
N MET A 1 0.06 19.22 4.02
CA MET A 1 -0.87 18.11 3.72
C MET A 1 -1.59 17.68 4.99
N ASN A 2 -2.87 17.26 4.96
CA ASN A 2 -3.57 16.75 6.14
C ASN A 2 -3.59 15.20 6.14
N GLU A 3 -3.92 14.58 7.26
CA GLU A 3 -3.90 13.12 7.43
C GLU A 3 -4.71 12.38 6.35
N LYS A 4 -5.89 12.91 5.99
CA LYS A 4 -6.72 12.32 4.94
C LYS A 4 -6.02 12.26 3.59
N LYS A 5 -5.37 13.36 3.17
CA LYS A 5 -4.61 13.40 1.90
C LYS A 5 -3.40 12.45 1.94
N ILE A 6 -2.72 12.35 3.08
CA ILE A 6 -1.61 11.40 3.28
C ILE A 6 -2.10 9.97 3.08
N ASN A 7 -3.19 9.57 3.75
CA ASN A 7 -3.73 8.22 3.63
C ASN A 7 -4.20 7.91 2.20
N GLN A 8 -4.85 8.85 1.52
CA GLN A 8 -5.25 8.70 0.12
C GLN A 8 -4.04 8.49 -0.80
N PHE A 9 -2.97 9.25 -0.60
CA PHE A 9 -1.73 9.09 -1.36
C PHE A 9 -1.09 7.72 -1.12
N ILE A 10 -0.99 7.28 0.15
CA ILE A 10 -0.47 5.94 0.49
C ILE A 10 -1.28 4.85 -0.19
N SER A 11 -2.61 4.91 -0.13
CA SER A 11 -3.49 3.94 -0.79
C SER A 11 -3.25 3.87 -2.30
N HIS A 12 -3.12 5.02 -2.96
CA HIS A 12 -2.82 5.09 -4.39
C HIS A 12 -1.44 4.50 -4.72
N GLN A 13 -0.42 4.82 -3.93
CA GLN A 13 0.94 4.31 -4.12
C GLN A 13 1.02 2.81 -3.89
N LEU A 14 0.23 2.24 -2.97
CA LEU A 14 0.11 0.79 -2.77
C LEU A 14 -0.45 0.08 -4.00
N VAL A 15 -1.52 0.61 -4.60
CA VAL A 15 -2.08 0.10 -5.86
C VAL A 15 -1.01 0.12 -6.95
N LYS A 16 -0.37 1.27 -7.14
CA LYS A 16 0.66 1.44 -8.17
C LYS A 16 1.85 0.49 -7.98
N ALA A 17 2.38 0.39 -6.75
CA ALA A 17 3.51 -0.50 -6.45
C ALA A 17 3.17 -1.97 -6.69
N ARG A 18 1.92 -2.39 -6.39
CA ARG A 18 1.44 -3.74 -6.66
C ARG A 18 1.33 -4.00 -8.17
N GLU A 19 0.77 -3.06 -8.91
CA GLU A 19 0.51 -3.19 -10.35
C GLU A 19 1.78 -3.08 -11.20
N ASP A 20 2.76 -2.28 -10.78
CA ASP A 20 4.10 -2.23 -11.39
C ASP A 20 4.79 -3.61 -11.43
N LEU A 21 4.45 -4.51 -10.49
CA LEU A 21 4.95 -5.88 -10.43
C LEU A 21 4.03 -6.90 -11.13
N GLY A 22 2.90 -6.44 -11.69
CA GLY A 22 1.87 -7.30 -12.29
C GLY A 22 1.11 -8.15 -11.26
N TYR A 23 1.10 -7.76 -9.99
CA TYR A 23 0.47 -8.55 -8.93
C TYR A 23 -1.01 -8.23 -8.78
N THR A 24 -1.82 -9.28 -8.60
CA THR A 24 -3.21 -9.13 -8.16
C THR A 24 -3.27 -9.08 -6.64
N GLN A 25 -4.33 -8.52 -6.06
CA GLN A 25 -4.52 -8.57 -4.60
C GLN A 25 -4.60 -10.01 -4.07
N MET A 26 -5.11 -10.95 -4.88
CA MET A 26 -5.13 -12.38 -4.55
C MET A 26 -3.71 -12.97 -4.48
N LYS A 27 -2.81 -12.57 -5.37
CA LYS A 27 -1.39 -12.97 -5.31
C LYS A 27 -0.75 -12.54 -4.00
N VAL A 28 -0.98 -11.30 -3.56
CA VAL A 28 -0.46 -10.77 -2.28
C VAL A 28 -0.98 -11.58 -1.08
N GLN A 29 -2.22 -12.07 -1.16
CA GLN A 29 -2.76 -12.98 -0.16
C GLN A 29 -2.15 -14.38 -0.22
N GLN A 30 -1.97 -14.95 -1.42
CA GLN A 30 -1.34 -16.26 -1.60
C GLN A 30 0.09 -16.27 -1.06
N ASP A 31 0.78 -15.13 -1.15
CA ASP A 31 2.11 -14.91 -0.59
C ASP A 31 2.09 -14.60 0.92
N LYS A 32 0.92 -14.69 1.56
CA LYS A 32 0.68 -14.56 3.00
C LYS A 32 1.07 -13.19 3.60
N ILE A 33 1.09 -12.14 2.79
CA ILE A 33 1.45 -10.79 3.24
C ILE A 33 0.28 -10.11 3.97
N ILE A 34 -0.90 -10.18 3.35
CA ILE A 34 -2.15 -9.61 3.87
C ILE A 34 -3.34 -10.28 3.18
N ASN A 35 -4.45 -10.42 3.91
CA ASN A 35 -5.71 -10.88 3.33
C ASN A 35 -6.19 -9.93 2.22
N GLN A 36 -6.73 -10.49 1.14
CA GLN A 36 -7.16 -9.76 -0.05
C GLN A 36 -8.26 -8.73 0.26
N SER A 37 -9.24 -9.06 1.11
CA SER A 37 -10.31 -8.14 1.48
C SER A 37 -9.77 -6.95 2.29
N ASN A 38 -8.82 -7.20 3.18
CA ASN A 38 -8.15 -6.14 3.93
C ASN A 38 -7.31 -5.24 3.01
N LEU A 39 -6.56 -5.83 2.08
CA LEU A 39 -5.78 -5.08 1.09
C LEU A 39 -6.70 -4.21 0.21
N SER A 40 -7.80 -4.77 -0.28
CA SER A 40 -8.81 -4.05 -1.07
C SER A 40 -9.38 -2.85 -0.32
N LYS A 41 -9.73 -2.99 0.96
CA LYS A 41 -10.22 -1.87 1.78
C LYS A 41 -9.16 -0.78 1.96
N ILE A 42 -7.89 -1.15 2.09
CA ILE A 42 -6.79 -0.19 2.21
C ILE A 42 -6.55 0.52 0.88
N GLU A 43 -6.45 -0.21 -0.22
CA GLU A 43 -6.21 0.34 -1.56
C GLU A 43 -7.35 1.25 -2.03
N ASN A 44 -8.58 0.98 -1.61
CA ASN A 44 -9.75 1.84 -1.87
C ASN A 44 -9.92 2.99 -0.85
N GLY A 45 -9.02 3.13 0.13
CA GLY A 45 -9.07 4.19 1.14
C GLY A 45 -10.20 4.05 2.17
N VAL A 46 -10.88 2.90 2.23
CA VAL A 46 -11.92 2.59 3.22
C VAL A 46 -11.30 2.36 4.61
N LYS A 47 -10.05 1.88 4.64
CA LYS A 47 -9.32 1.57 5.86
C LYS A 47 -7.92 2.16 5.82
N ASN A 48 -7.54 2.90 6.86
CA ASN A 48 -6.17 3.36 7.04
C ASN A 48 -5.22 2.18 7.32
N ILE A 49 -3.99 2.29 6.85
CA ILE A 49 -2.95 1.30 7.06
C ILE A 49 -2.06 1.69 8.24
N ALA A 50 -1.76 0.71 9.11
CA ALA A 50 -0.77 0.91 10.17
C ALA A 50 0.65 0.95 9.59
N ALA A 51 1.53 1.79 10.16
CA ALA A 51 2.90 1.98 9.67
C ALA A 51 3.69 0.66 9.54
N ALA A 52 3.59 -0.24 10.53
CA ALA A 52 4.26 -1.55 10.46
C ALA A 52 3.79 -2.40 9.27
N LYS A 53 2.50 -2.36 8.93
CA LYS A 53 1.95 -3.09 7.78
C LYS A 53 2.37 -2.43 6.45
N LEU A 54 2.44 -1.10 6.42
CA LEU A 54 2.95 -0.37 5.27
C LEU A 54 4.41 -0.74 4.99
N PHE A 55 5.25 -0.84 6.02
CA PHE A 55 6.65 -1.26 5.88
C PHE A 55 6.78 -2.69 5.34
N VAL A 56 5.93 -3.63 5.78
CA VAL A 56 5.89 -4.98 5.23
C VAL A 56 5.53 -4.98 3.74
N LEU A 57 4.51 -4.21 3.34
CA LEU A 57 4.11 -4.09 1.93
C LEU A 57 5.18 -3.39 1.09
N ALA A 58 5.86 -2.37 1.63
CA ALA A 58 6.95 -1.67 0.96
C ALA A 58 8.09 -2.63 0.58
N ASN A 59 8.54 -3.44 1.54
CA ASN A 59 9.55 -4.47 1.31
C ASN A 59 9.09 -5.51 0.28
N TYR A 60 7.86 -6.00 0.41
CA TYR A 60 7.30 -6.98 -0.51
C TYR A 60 7.19 -6.42 -1.95
N TYR A 61 6.79 -5.17 -2.10
CA TYR A 61 6.72 -4.48 -3.39
C TYR A 61 8.06 -3.91 -3.87
N LYS A 62 9.15 -4.14 -3.13
CA LYS A 62 10.50 -3.66 -3.45
C LYS A 62 10.55 -2.14 -3.68
N LYS A 63 9.81 -1.38 -2.87
CA LYS A 63 9.84 0.08 -2.87
C LYS A 63 10.43 0.58 -1.54
N PRO A 64 11.26 1.65 -1.55
CA PRO A 64 11.67 2.32 -0.33
C PRO A 64 10.43 2.87 0.40
N ILE A 65 10.46 2.99 1.73
CA ILE A 65 9.27 3.41 2.50
C ILE A 65 8.85 4.84 2.14
N GLU A 66 9.81 5.68 1.77
CA GLU A 66 9.65 7.05 1.28
C GLU A 66 8.80 7.10 0.01
N TYR A 67 8.73 6.03 -0.80
CA TYR A 67 7.87 6.00 -1.99
C TYR A 67 6.38 6.19 -1.66
N PHE A 68 5.95 5.77 -0.47
CA PHE A 68 4.55 5.85 -0.03
C PHE A 68 4.22 7.17 0.65
N PHE A 69 5.23 8.00 0.91
CA PHE A 69 5.05 9.35 1.40
C PHE A 69 5.43 10.30 0.27
N GLU A 70 4.73 11.41 0.15
CA GLU A 70 5.03 12.38 -0.91
C GLU A 70 6.52 12.78 -0.83
N ASN A 71 7.23 12.80 -1.96
CA ASN A 71 8.53 13.47 -2.03
C ASN A 71 8.25 14.94 -1.67
N GLY A 72 8.63 15.35 -0.46
CA GLY A 72 8.48 16.72 -0.01
C GLY A 72 9.07 17.68 -1.06
N LYS A 73 8.17 18.35 -1.78
CA LYS A 73 8.41 19.62 -2.44
C LYS A 73 7.43 20.61 -1.85
#